data_AF-A0A7N0TYZ7-F1
#
_entry.id   AF-A0A7N0TYZ7-F1
#
_cell.length_a   1.000
_cell.length_b   1.000
_cell.length_c   1.000
_cell.angle_alpha   90.00
_cell.angle_beta   90.00
_cell.angle_gamma   90.00
#
_symmetry.space_group_name_H-M   'P 1'
#
loop_
_entity.id
_entity.type
_entity.pdbx_description
1 polymer ?
#
loop_
_entity_poly.entity_id
_entity_poly.type
_entity_poly.pdbx_seq_one_letter_code
_entity_poly.pdbx_strand_id
1 'polypeptide(L)'
;MEAPKSIPHQIGGLKNDALRFGLQGVKSDIVGAHPLESAFKSTKMTEEAVKRKVLATTYGSSFPVKQELERQILSRFQRPPGAIPSSMLGFEALTGDLDNFGFEDYLNDPRESETFRPVDMHHAVEVRLGLSKGPVAPSFI
;
A
#
# COMPACT_ATOMS: atom_id res chain seq x y z
N MET A 1 18.67 -35.73 34.75
CA MET A 1 18.95 -34.46 34.07
C MET A 1 17.92 -34.34 32.95
N GLU A 2 16.78 -33.73 33.24
CA GLU A 2 15.65 -33.68 32.30
C GLU A 2 15.86 -32.56 31.28
N ALA A 3 15.64 -32.87 30.00
CA ALA A 3 15.71 -31.90 28.92
C ALA A 3 14.50 -30.95 28.97
N PRO A 4 14.70 -29.63 28.77
CA PRO A 4 13.59 -28.68 28.78
C PRO A 4 12.67 -28.91 27.59
N LYS A 5 11.43 -29.30 27.86
CA LYS A 5 10.32 -29.34 26.89
C LYS A 5 9.77 -27.92 26.70
N SER A 6 10.47 -27.07 25.95
CA SER A 6 9.85 -25.87 25.39
C SER A 6 9.86 -25.94 23.87
N ILE A 7 8.67 -25.85 23.28
CA ILE A 7 8.51 -25.71 21.84
C ILE A 7 8.93 -24.28 21.51
N PRO A 8 9.94 -24.04 20.64
CA PRO A 8 10.32 -22.69 20.26
C PRO A 8 9.14 -22.05 19.53
N HIS A 9 8.45 -21.12 20.19
CA HIS A 9 7.46 -20.26 19.55
C HIS A 9 8.22 -19.27 18.65
N GLN A 10 8.44 -19.65 17.39
CA GLN A 10 9.04 -18.79 16.37
C GLN A 10 8.01 -17.76 15.91
N ILE A 11 7.85 -16.69 16.69
CA ILE A 11 7.19 -15.47 16.22
C ILE A 11 8.21 -14.76 15.32
N GLY A 12 8.02 -14.82 14.00
CA GLY A 12 8.78 -14.01 13.04
C GLY A 12 9.49 -14.75 11.91
N GLY A 13 9.41 -16.08 11.83
CA GLY A 13 9.78 -16.78 10.60
C GLY A 13 8.59 -16.78 9.65
N LEU A 14 8.76 -16.31 8.40
CA LEU A 14 7.78 -16.39 7.32
C LEU A 14 7.57 -17.87 6.90
N LYS A 15 7.08 -18.71 7.81
CA LYS A 15 6.61 -20.05 7.50
C LYS A 15 5.14 -19.93 7.16
N ASN A 16 4.84 -19.96 5.87
CA ASN A 16 3.48 -20.04 5.36
C ASN A 16 2.80 -21.26 5.99
N ASP A 17 1.84 -21.00 6.86
CA ASP A 17 1.05 -22.02 7.57
C ASP A 17 0.19 -22.80 6.57
N ALA A 18 0.61 -24.01 6.21
CA ALA A 18 -0.05 -24.82 5.20
C ALA A 18 -1.47 -25.27 5.60
N LEU A 19 -1.80 -25.29 6.90
CA LEU A 19 -3.16 -25.60 7.36
C LEU A 19 -4.09 -24.40 7.21
N ARG A 20 -3.55 -23.20 7.32
CA ARG A 20 -4.31 -21.93 7.24
C ARG A 20 -4.35 -21.35 5.82
N PHE A 21 -3.30 -21.55 5.04
CA PHE A 21 -3.11 -20.99 3.70
C PHE A 21 -3.11 -22.06 2.59
N GLY A 22 -3.25 -23.35 2.94
CA GLY A 22 -3.22 -24.47 1.99
C GLY A 22 -1.81 -24.84 1.53
N LEU A 23 -1.70 -25.94 0.77
CA LEU A 23 -0.45 -26.32 0.13
C LEU A 23 -0.10 -25.27 -0.94
N GLN A 24 1.01 -24.56 -0.75
CA GLN A 24 1.48 -23.57 -1.70
C GLN A 24 1.84 -24.25 -3.03
N GLY A 25 1.16 -23.85 -4.10
CA GLY A 25 1.46 -24.24 -5.47
C GLY A 25 1.38 -23.02 -6.39
N VAL A 26 2.09 -23.03 -7.51
CA VAL A 26 2.08 -21.91 -8.46
C VAL A 26 0.64 -21.52 -8.89
N LYS A 27 -0.27 -22.51 -8.92
CA LYS A 27 -1.70 -22.29 -9.22
C LYS A 27 -2.43 -21.50 -8.12
N SER A 28 -2.11 -21.71 -6.84
CA SER A 28 -2.73 -20.98 -5.74
C SER A 28 -2.29 -19.52 -5.68
N ASP A 29 -1.09 -19.20 -6.18
CA ASP A 29 -0.59 -17.82 -6.22
C ASP A 29 -1.15 -17.02 -7.41
N ILE A 30 -1.51 -17.71 -8.50
CA ILE A 30 -2.09 -17.10 -9.71
C ILE A 30 -3.59 -16.81 -9.52
N VAL A 31 -4.31 -17.69 -8.82
CA VAL A 31 -5.76 -17.57 -8.66
C VAL A 31 -6.04 -16.79 -7.38
N GLY A 32 -6.69 -15.62 -7.52
CA GLY A 32 -7.14 -14.83 -6.37
C GLY A 32 -8.02 -15.66 -5.41
N ALA A 33 -8.04 -15.27 -4.14
CA ALA A 33 -8.80 -15.99 -3.12
C ALA A 33 -10.29 -16.10 -3.49
N HIS A 34 -10.81 -15.12 -4.24
CA HIS A 34 -12.17 -15.10 -4.73
C HIS A 34 -12.22 -14.95 -6.27
N PRO A 35 -13.05 -15.74 -6.99
CA PRO A 35 -13.12 -15.67 -8.46
C PRO A 35 -13.54 -14.28 -8.96
N LEU A 36 -14.43 -13.60 -8.25
CA LEU A 36 -14.87 -12.24 -8.59
C LEU A 36 -13.73 -11.22 -8.52
N GLU A 37 -12.77 -11.40 -7.61
CA GLU A 37 -11.61 -10.50 -7.50
C GLU A 37 -10.77 -10.55 -8.77
N SER A 38 -10.53 -11.76 -9.29
CA SER A 38 -9.81 -11.96 -10.54
C SER A 38 -10.55 -11.36 -11.73
N ALA A 39 -11.89 -11.50 -11.76
CA ALA A 39 -12.73 -10.90 -12.79
C ALA A 39 -12.61 -9.37 -12.76
N PHE A 40 -12.78 -8.73 -11.60
CA PHE A 40 -12.63 -7.28 -11.45
C PHE A 40 -11.25 -6.76 -11.84
N LYS A 41 -10.18 -7.46 -11.45
CA LYS A 41 -8.81 -7.08 -11.86
C LYS A 41 -8.65 -7.15 -13.38
N SER A 42 -9.16 -8.20 -14.01
CA SER A 42 -9.07 -8.37 -15.46
C SER A 42 -9.90 -7.35 -16.25
N THR A 43 -11.09 -6.98 -15.76
CA THR A 43 -11.94 -5.97 -16.39
C THR A 43 -11.25 -4.59 -16.33
N LYS A 44 -10.74 -4.19 -15.15
CA LYS A 44 -10.00 -2.93 -14.99
C LYS A 44 -8.82 -2.83 -15.96
N MET A 45 -7.99 -3.88 -16.04
CA MET A 45 -6.86 -3.94 -16.97
C MET A 45 -7.28 -3.82 -18.45
N THR A 46 -8.38 -4.51 -18.81
CA THR A 46 -8.90 -4.48 -20.18
C THR A 46 -9.45 -3.10 -20.53
N GLU A 47 -10.17 -2.46 -19.61
CA GLU A 47 -10.71 -1.10 -19.78
C GLU A 47 -9.59 -0.08 -19.95
N GLU A 48 -8.53 -0.16 -19.15
CA GLU A 48 -7.36 0.72 -19.26
C GLU A 48 -6.65 0.53 -20.61
N ALA A 49 -6.49 -0.71 -21.07
CA ALA A 49 -5.90 -1.00 -22.38
C ALA A 49 -6.74 -0.44 -23.54
N VAL A 50 -8.06 -0.57 -23.47
CA VAL A 50 -8.99 0.00 -24.44
C VAL A 50 -8.92 1.54 -24.43
N LYS A 51 -8.99 2.18 -23.25
CA LYS A 51 -8.84 3.63 -23.10
C LYS A 51 -7.53 4.13 -23.70
N ARG A 52 -6.41 3.44 -23.44
CA ARG A 52 -5.09 3.78 -23.99
C ARG A 52 -5.08 3.72 -25.53
N LYS A 53 -5.72 2.71 -26.11
CA LYS A 53 -5.83 2.57 -27.57
C LYS A 53 -6.69 3.66 -28.21
N VAL A 54 -7.79 4.03 -27.56
CA VAL A 54 -8.65 5.14 -27.99
C VAL A 54 -7.86 6.44 -27.99
N LEU A 55 -7.17 6.75 -26.89
CA LEU A 55 -6.34 7.96 -26.78
C LEU A 55 -5.24 8.02 -27.84
N ALA A 56 -4.58 6.88 -28.13
CA ALA A 56 -3.58 6.80 -29.19
C ALA A 56 -4.15 7.09 -30.58
N THR A 57 -5.40 6.67 -30.81
CA THR A 57 -6.09 6.86 -32.09
C THR A 57 -6.60 8.29 -32.24
N THR A 58 -7.08 8.91 -31.16
CA THR A 58 -7.66 10.27 -31.18
C THR A 58 -6.58 11.35 -31.17
N TYR A 59 -5.55 11.20 -30.35
CA TYR A 59 -4.54 12.26 -30.10
C TYR A 59 -3.13 11.90 -30.58
N GLY A 60 -2.96 10.69 -31.14
CA GLY A 60 -1.67 10.19 -31.60
C GLY A 60 -0.91 9.39 -30.55
N SER A 61 0.17 8.72 -30.99
CA SER A 61 0.96 7.79 -30.17
C SER A 61 1.73 8.46 -29.02
N SER A 62 1.97 9.77 -29.09
CA SER A 62 2.70 10.52 -28.07
C SER A 62 1.88 10.75 -26.79
N PHE A 63 0.55 10.86 -26.91
CA PHE A 63 -0.31 11.22 -25.79
C PHE A 63 -0.33 10.14 -24.68
N PRO A 64 -0.53 8.84 -24.97
CA PRO A 64 -0.44 7.79 -23.96
C PRO A 64 0.94 7.69 -23.30
N VAL A 65 2.02 8.02 -24.03
CA VAL A 65 3.39 8.02 -23.48
C VAL A 65 3.54 9.16 -22.48
N LYS A 66 3.04 10.36 -22.80
CA LYS A 66 3.01 11.49 -21.88
C LYS A 66 2.22 11.16 -20.62
N GLN A 67 1.02 10.59 -20.76
CA GLN A 67 0.18 10.22 -19.63
C GLN A 67 0.84 9.17 -18.72
N GLU A 68 1.54 8.20 -19.31
CA GLU A 68 2.32 7.21 -18.54
C GLU A 68 3.49 7.85 -17.78
N LEU A 69 4.17 8.83 -18.37
CA LEU A 69 5.22 9.61 -17.69
C LEU A 69 4.64 10.38 -16.49
N GLU A 70 3.53 11.10 -16.69
CA GLU A 70 2.84 11.84 -15.63
C GLU A 70 2.41 10.90 -14.49
N ARG A 71 1.85 9.73 -14.83
CA ARG A 71 1.49 8.68 -13.86
C ARG A 71 2.69 8.23 -13.03
N GLN A 72 3.84 8.01 -13.65
CA GLN A 72 5.06 7.61 -12.95
C GLN A 72 5.60 8.72 -12.03
N ILE A 73 5.59 9.98 -12.49
CA ILE A 73 6.03 11.12 -11.67
C ILE A 73 5.12 11.29 -10.45
N LEU A 74 3.81 11.27 -10.65
CA LEU A 74 2.83 11.47 -9.59
C LEU A 74 2.80 10.32 -8.59
N SER A 75 3.07 9.08 -9.03
CA SER A 75 3.16 7.91 -8.13
C SER A 75 4.33 7.98 -7.14
N ARG A 76 5.34 8.81 -7.43
CA ARG A 76 6.56 8.93 -6.61
C ARG A 76 6.56 10.15 -5.70
N PHE A 77 5.68 11.12 -5.94
CA PHE A 77 5.66 12.35 -5.16
C PHE A 77 5.16 12.04 -3.76
N GLN A 78 6.09 11.92 -2.81
CA GLN A 78 5.79 11.62 -1.42
C GLN A 78 6.32 12.75 -0.54
N ARG A 79 5.57 13.07 0.51
CA ARG A 79 6.07 13.90 1.60
C ARG A 79 7.20 13.14 2.31
N PRO A 80 8.14 13.85 2.97
CA PRO A 80 9.07 13.20 3.88
C PRO A 80 8.32 12.25 4.82
N PRO A 81 8.92 11.10 5.18
CA PRO A 81 8.27 10.14 6.05
C PRO A 81 7.80 10.86 7.31
N GLY A 82 6.49 10.85 7.50
CA GLY A 82 5.80 11.64 8.49
C GLY A 82 4.59 10.88 8.99
N ALA A 83 4.03 11.38 10.08
CA ALA A 83 3.00 10.67 10.79
C ALA A 83 1.64 10.68 10.08
N ILE A 84 1.48 11.52 9.05
CA ILE A 84 0.33 11.53 8.13
C ILE A 84 0.82 11.05 6.76
N PRO A 85 0.19 10.02 6.15
CA PRO A 85 0.53 9.58 4.80
C PRO A 85 0.27 10.69 3.78
N SER A 86 0.99 10.69 2.66
CA SER A 86 0.69 11.60 1.56
C SER A 86 -0.51 11.09 0.78
N SER A 87 -1.61 11.85 0.76
CA SER A 87 -2.72 11.67 -0.17
C SER A 87 -2.18 11.91 -1.59
N MET A 88 -2.22 10.90 -2.45
CA MET A 88 -1.63 10.97 -3.79
C MET A 88 -2.57 11.70 -4.77
N LEU A 89 -3.10 12.85 -4.35
CA LEU A 89 -4.23 13.54 -4.98
C LEU A 89 -4.06 13.74 -6.50
N GLY A 90 -2.87 14.14 -6.94
CA GLY A 90 -2.59 14.32 -8.37
C GLY A 90 -2.61 13.00 -9.14
N PHE A 91 -2.11 11.92 -8.54
CA PHE A 91 -2.14 10.59 -9.13
C PHE A 91 -3.58 10.07 -9.22
N GLU A 92 -4.36 10.22 -8.16
CA GLU A 92 -5.77 9.83 -8.08
C GLU A 92 -6.63 10.61 -9.08
N ALA A 93 -6.36 11.90 -9.27
CA ALA A 93 -7.01 12.71 -10.31
C ALA A 93 -6.67 12.22 -11.73
N LEU A 94 -5.42 11.77 -11.96
CA LEU A 94 -5.00 11.26 -13.27
C LEU A 94 -5.59 9.86 -13.57
N THR A 95 -5.68 8.98 -12.57
CA THR A 95 -6.26 7.65 -12.71
C THR A 95 -7.79 7.67 -12.74
N GLY A 96 -8.39 8.77 -12.26
CA GLY A 96 -9.83 8.90 -12.09
C GLY A 96 -10.35 8.19 -10.85
N ASP A 97 -9.46 7.80 -9.93
CA ASP A 97 -9.84 7.21 -8.65
C ASP A 97 -10.33 8.27 -7.64
N LEU A 98 -10.14 9.56 -7.92
CA LEU A 98 -10.57 10.66 -7.03
C LEU A 98 -12.08 10.68 -6.74
N ASP A 99 -12.89 10.29 -7.73
CA ASP A 99 -14.35 10.25 -7.62
C ASP A 99 -14.87 8.88 -7.14
N ASN A 100 -13.96 7.92 -6.94
CA ASN A 100 -14.32 6.55 -6.61
C ASN A 100 -14.55 6.41 -5.11
N PHE A 101 -15.78 6.07 -4.71
CA PHE A 101 -16.14 5.87 -3.31
C PHE A 101 -15.90 4.41 -2.88
N GLY A 102 -14.96 4.22 -1.98
CA GLY A 102 -14.52 2.93 -1.49
C GLY A 102 -15.16 2.51 -0.17
N PHE A 103 -14.77 1.31 0.27
CA PHE A 103 -15.09 0.80 1.61
C PHE A 103 -14.42 1.63 2.71
N GLU A 104 -13.18 2.06 2.47
CA GLU A 104 -12.38 2.84 3.44
C GLU A 104 -13.06 4.17 3.76
N ASP A 105 -13.74 4.79 2.78
CA ASP A 105 -14.48 6.04 2.96
C ASP A 105 -15.73 5.86 3.83
N TYR A 106 -16.31 4.65 3.85
CA TYR A 106 -17.50 4.34 4.63
C TYR A 106 -17.17 3.87 6.05
N LEU A 107 -16.16 3.00 6.21
CA LEU A 107 -15.80 2.42 7.51
C LEU A 107 -14.66 3.15 8.23
N ASN A 108 -14.05 4.15 7.61
CA ASN A 108 -12.81 4.82 8.01
C ASN A 108 -11.59 3.90 8.02
N ASP A 109 -10.47 4.36 7.47
CA ASP A 109 -9.19 3.67 7.61
C ASP A 109 -8.73 3.76 9.08
N PRO A 110 -8.45 2.64 9.78
CA PRO A 110 -7.88 2.67 11.13
C PRO A 110 -6.62 3.53 11.27
N ARG A 111 -5.86 3.69 10.17
CA ARG A 111 -4.66 4.54 10.10
C ARG A 111 -4.97 6.03 10.18
N GLU A 112 -6.18 6.43 9.80
CA GLU A 112 -6.63 7.83 9.84
C GLU A 112 -7.58 8.11 11.01
N SER A 113 -7.68 7.16 11.96
CA SER A 113 -8.54 7.34 13.14
C SER A 113 -8.10 8.52 14.01
N GLU A 114 -9.07 9.26 14.57
CA GLU A 114 -8.79 10.37 15.50
C GLU A 114 -8.04 9.92 16.77
N THR A 115 -8.13 8.63 17.10
CA THR A 115 -7.42 8.02 18.23
C THR A 115 -5.95 7.74 17.89
N PHE A 116 -5.58 7.71 16.60
CA PHE A 116 -4.21 7.56 16.17
C PHE A 116 -3.39 8.78 16.63
N ARG A 117 -2.47 8.57 17.56
CA ARG A 117 -1.53 9.61 17.99
C ARG A 117 -0.30 9.55 17.10
N PRO A 118 -0.08 10.55 16.22
CA PRO A 118 1.06 10.55 15.35
C PRO A 118 2.36 10.67 16.17
N VAL A 119 3.45 10.04 15.74
CA VAL A 119 4.77 10.18 16.38
C VAL A 119 5.16 11.66 16.38
N ASP A 120 5.66 12.17 17.50
CA ASP A 120 6.20 13.53 17.58
C ASP A 120 7.42 13.66 16.67
N MET A 121 7.19 14.19 15.48
CA MET A 121 8.20 14.36 14.44
C MET A 121 9.29 15.36 14.86
N HIS A 122 8.96 16.35 15.69
CA HIS A 122 9.93 17.32 16.19
C HIS A 122 10.96 16.61 17.06
N HIS A 123 10.49 15.85 18.05
CA HIS A 123 11.36 15.08 18.91
C HIS A 123 12.18 14.04 18.13
N ALA A 124 11.55 13.32 17.18
CA ALA A 124 12.23 12.34 16.34
C ALA A 124 13.40 12.96 15.54
N VAL A 125 13.21 14.17 15.01
CA VAL A 125 14.25 14.90 14.26
C VAL A 125 15.33 15.45 15.18
N GLU A 126 14.99 15.94 16.37
CA GLU A 126 15.96 16.39 17.37
C GLU A 126 16.87 15.25 17.84
N VAL A 127 16.32 14.05 18.10
CA VAL A 127 17.10 12.85 18.45
C VAL A 127 18.03 12.48 17.29
N ARG A 128 17.53 12.50 16.04
CA ARG A 128 18.33 12.21 14.85
C ARG A 128 19.47 13.22 14.64
N LEU A 129 19.26 14.47 15.00
CA LEU A 129 20.26 15.55 14.94
C LEU A 129 21.16 15.62 16.18
N GLY A 130 20.90 14.80 17.21
CA GLY A 130 21.66 14.79 18.47
C GLY A 130 21.37 15.97 19.41
N LEU A 131 20.27 16.70 19.18
CA LEU A 131 19.85 17.85 19.99
C LEU A 131 19.11 17.41 21.26
N SER A 132 18.38 16.29 21.20
CA SER A 132 17.67 15.71 22.34
C SER A 132 18.12 14.26 22.60
N LYS A 133 17.99 13.81 23.86
CA LYS A 133 18.28 12.43 24.27
C LYS A 133 16.98 11.67 24.52
N GLY A 134 16.86 10.47 23.98
CA GLY A 134 15.67 9.63 24.17
C GLY A 134 15.43 8.70 22.98
N PRO A 135 14.44 7.79 23.07
CA PRO A 135 13.98 7.01 21.93
C PRO A 135 13.28 7.91 20.91
N VAL A 136 13.42 7.58 19.61
CA VAL A 136 12.85 8.34 18.48
C VAL A 136 11.32 8.49 18.55
N ALA A 137 10.65 7.58 19.27
CA ALA A 137 9.26 7.69 19.66
C ALA A 137 9.15 7.33 21.16
N PRO A 138 8.28 7.99 21.94
CA PRO A 138 8.01 7.57 23.31
C PRO A 138 7.53 6.11 23.31
N SER A 139 8.24 5.25 24.06
CA SER A 139 8.02 3.79 24.06
C SER A 139 6.78 3.35 24.86
N PHE A 140 6.12 4.27 25.56
CA PHE A 140 4.96 3.99 26.40
C PHE A 140 3.94 5.13 26.37
N ILE A 141 2.66 4.73 26.32
CA ILE A 141 1.53 5.41 26.98
C ILE A 141 1.46 4.85 28.40
#